data_AF-A0A946ZRD4-F1
#
_entry.id   AF-A0A946ZRD4-F1
#
_cell.length_a   1.000
_cell.length_b   1.000
_cell.length_c   1.000
_cell.angle_alpha   90.00
_cell.angle_beta   90.00
_cell.angle_gamma   90.00
#
_symmetry.space_group_name_H-M   'P 1'
#
loop_
_entity.id
_entity.type
_entity.pdbx_description
1 polymer ?
#
loop_
_entity_poly.entity_id
_entity_poly.type
_entity_poly.pdbx_seq_one_letter_code
_entity_poly.pdbx_strand_id
1 'polypeptide(L)'
;MEQNQPKIGKFSLNYGLILGGISVVFGLMLYFVDAHTNQDSTSQIIGIVLAVAVIMWAIFNFRKANSGLLSLGQAIKLGVLISLYSGIIYIIWLIFLAHVLDTEFIATIAENNRAAAQEAGVMTAAQIDQQYEGTINYFWFSYPVILIINVLIGLVIGLIGGLIFKKSQ
;
A
#
# COMPACT_ATOMS: atom_id res chain seq x y z
N MET A 1 39.09 6.45 5.98
CA MET A 1 38.53 5.16 5.50
C MET A 1 37.20 5.49 4.84
N GLU A 2 37.07 5.30 3.53
CA GLU A 2 35.79 5.49 2.84
C GLU A 2 34.81 4.42 3.33
N GLN A 3 33.93 4.80 4.23
CA GLN A 3 32.88 3.92 4.71
C GLN A 3 31.90 3.68 3.55
N ASN A 4 31.87 2.46 3.04
CA ASN A 4 30.91 2.03 2.02
C ASN A 4 29.48 2.26 2.52
N GLN A 5 28.84 3.31 2.03
CA GLN A 5 27.46 3.64 2.40
C GLN A 5 26.53 2.46 2.05
N PRO A 6 25.56 2.13 2.91
CA PRO A 6 24.59 1.08 2.62
C PRO A 6 23.81 1.40 1.33
N LYS A 7 23.69 0.41 0.45
CA LYS A 7 22.97 0.57 -0.82
C LYS A 7 21.46 0.70 -0.57
N ILE A 8 20.91 1.88 -0.84
CA ILE A 8 19.47 2.19 -0.67
C ILE A 8 18.59 1.13 -1.36
N GLY A 9 18.86 0.78 -2.62
CA GLY A 9 18.03 -0.17 -3.36
C GLY A 9 17.90 -1.55 -2.69
N LYS A 10 19.02 -2.10 -2.18
CA LYS A 10 19.01 -3.38 -1.45
C LYS A 10 18.27 -3.27 -0.13
N PHE A 11 18.47 -2.15 0.58
CA PHE A 11 17.77 -1.88 1.84
C PHE A 11 16.26 -1.77 1.62
N SER A 12 15.84 -0.96 0.65
CA SER A 12 14.44 -0.80 0.28
C SER A 12 13.79 -2.11 -0.17
N LEU A 13 14.50 -2.94 -0.93
CA LEU A 13 13.98 -4.25 -1.34
C LEU A 13 13.67 -5.13 -0.12
N ASN A 14 14.63 -5.29 0.79
CA ASN A 14 14.44 -6.14 1.97
C ASN A 14 13.24 -5.70 2.82
N TYR A 15 13.12 -4.40 3.12
CA TYR A 15 12.00 -3.88 3.91
C TYR A 15 10.69 -3.83 3.11
N GLY A 16 10.76 -3.68 1.79
CA GLY A 16 9.61 -3.81 0.89
C GLY A 16 9.04 -5.22 0.86
N LEU A 17 9.90 -6.25 0.85
CA LEU A 17 9.50 -7.66 0.98
C LEU A 17 8.85 -7.92 2.35
N ILE A 18 9.42 -7.36 3.43
CA ILE A 18 8.84 -7.49 4.78
C ILE A 18 7.45 -6.86 4.83
N LEU A 19 7.31 -5.60 4.40
CA LEU A 19 6.03 -4.91 4.38
C LEU A 19 5.02 -5.62 3.47
N GLY A 20 5.44 -6.03 2.27
CA GLY A 20 4.60 -6.79 1.35
C GLY A 20 4.12 -8.11 1.96
N GLY A 21 5.00 -8.87 2.61
CA GLY A 21 4.64 -10.11 3.29
C GLY A 21 3.65 -9.88 4.45
N ILE A 22 3.85 -8.82 5.23
CA ILE A 22 2.89 -8.41 6.27
C ILE A 22 1.53 -8.07 5.64
N SER A 23 1.51 -7.34 4.54
CA SER A 23 0.26 -7.00 3.82
C SER A 23 -0.46 -8.24 3.30
N VAL A 24 0.26 -9.26 2.81
CA VAL A 24 -0.33 -10.54 2.39
C VAL A 24 -0.96 -11.27 3.57
N VAL A 25 -0.23 -11.39 4.69
CA VAL A 25 -0.74 -12.03 5.91
C VAL A 25 -1.98 -11.30 6.44
N PHE A 26 -1.96 -9.97 6.42
CA PHE A 26 -3.12 -9.17 6.80
C PHE A 26 -4.29 -9.36 5.85
N GLY A 27 -4.06 -9.41 4.54
CA GLY A 27 -5.09 -9.71 3.55
C GLY A 27 -5.71 -11.09 3.73
N LEU A 28 -4.90 -12.11 4.00
CA LEU A 28 -5.38 -13.46 4.36
C LEU A 28 -6.23 -13.44 5.63
N MET A 29 -5.79 -12.71 6.66
CA MET A 29 -6.57 -12.55 7.89
C MET A 29 -7.94 -11.94 7.60
N LEU A 30 -8.01 -10.87 6.80
CA LEU A 30 -9.27 -10.25 6.42
C LEU A 30 -10.18 -11.21 5.65
N TYR A 31 -9.61 -12.01 4.74
CA TYR A 31 -10.35 -13.02 4.02
C TYR A 31 -10.94 -14.10 4.96
N PHE A 32 -10.16 -14.62 5.91
CA PHE A 32 -10.64 -15.67 6.83
C PHE A 32 -11.73 -15.21 7.80
N VAL A 33 -11.89 -13.90 8.00
CA VAL A 33 -12.94 -13.32 8.85
C VAL A 33 -14.04 -12.63 8.03
N ASP A 34 -14.10 -12.90 6.72
CA ASP A 34 -15.06 -12.32 5.76
C ASP A 34 -15.09 -10.79 5.75
N ALA A 35 -13.95 -10.15 6.06
CA ALA A 35 -13.80 -8.71 6.09
C ALA A 35 -13.09 -8.13 4.86
N HIS A 36 -12.70 -8.96 3.88
CA HIS A 36 -11.98 -8.51 2.69
C HIS A 36 -12.84 -7.71 1.70
N THR A 37 -14.17 -7.85 1.75
CA THR A 37 -15.14 -7.09 0.94
C THR A 37 -15.81 -5.93 1.68
N ASN A 38 -15.51 -5.78 2.98
CA ASN A 38 -16.07 -4.72 3.81
C ASN A 38 -15.52 -3.35 3.38
N GLN A 39 -16.39 -2.35 3.27
CA GLN A 39 -16.03 -0.99 2.88
C GLN A 39 -15.59 -0.10 4.05
N ASP A 40 -15.50 -0.65 5.26
CA ASP A 40 -15.08 0.13 6.42
C ASP A 40 -13.61 0.59 6.29
N SER A 41 -13.34 1.78 6.83
CA SER A 41 -12.03 2.43 6.77
C SER A 41 -11.02 1.78 7.71
N THR A 42 -11.44 0.93 8.65
CA THR A 42 -10.57 0.29 9.64
C THR A 42 -9.41 -0.48 9.00
N SER A 43 -9.69 -1.32 7.99
CA SER A 43 -8.67 -2.11 7.29
C SER A 43 -7.64 -1.21 6.59
N GLN A 44 -8.08 -0.10 6.02
CA GLN A 44 -7.21 0.87 5.36
C GLN A 44 -6.31 1.58 6.37
N ILE A 45 -6.88 2.01 7.51
CA ILE A 45 -6.13 2.66 8.60
C ILE A 45 -5.06 1.71 9.14
N ILE A 46 -5.41 0.44 9.41
CA ILE A 46 -4.44 -0.56 9.87
C ILE A 46 -3.32 -0.74 8.84
N GLY A 47 -3.64 -0.83 7.55
CA GLY A 47 -2.66 -0.90 6.48
C GLY A 47 -1.67 0.28 6.48
N ILE A 48 -2.18 1.51 6.65
CA ILE A 48 -1.35 2.72 6.75
C ILE A 48 -0.46 2.65 7.99
N VAL A 49 -0.97 2.23 9.14
CA VAL A 49 -0.19 2.09 10.38
C VAL A 49 0.95 1.08 10.20
N LEU A 50 0.69 -0.06 9.56
CA LEU A 50 1.72 -1.05 9.24
C LEU A 50 2.79 -0.49 8.32
N ALA A 51 2.39 0.25 7.27
CA ALA A 51 3.32 0.92 6.37
C ALA A 51 4.20 1.95 7.10
N VAL A 52 3.58 2.79 7.94
CA VAL A 52 4.30 3.77 8.78
C VAL A 52 5.32 3.06 9.68
N ALA A 53 4.90 2.01 10.39
CA ALA A 53 5.77 1.28 11.31
C ALA A 53 7.00 0.69 10.59
N VAL A 54 6.79 -0.02 9.47
CA VAL A 54 7.88 -0.68 8.76
C VAL A 54 8.80 0.32 8.06
N ILE A 55 8.25 1.36 7.42
CA ILE A 55 9.06 2.37 6.72
C ILE A 55 9.88 3.19 7.72
N MET A 56 9.28 3.61 8.85
CA MET A 56 10.02 4.33 9.90
C MET A 56 11.13 3.46 10.50
N TRP A 57 10.86 2.18 10.71
CA TRP A 57 11.86 1.21 11.16
C TRP A 57 12.99 1.05 10.13
N ALA A 58 12.66 0.99 8.84
CA ALA A 58 13.64 0.92 7.77
C ALA A 58 14.54 2.17 7.71
N ILE A 59 13.95 3.37 7.79
CA ILE A 59 14.69 4.64 7.78
C ILE A 59 15.64 4.72 8.98
N PHE A 60 15.16 4.33 10.16
CA PHE A 60 15.96 4.30 11.38
C PHE A 60 17.14 3.32 11.27
N ASN A 61 16.91 2.11 10.75
CA ASN A 61 17.98 1.12 10.58
C ASN A 61 18.95 1.50 9.47
N PHE A 62 18.49 2.14 8.39
CA PHE A 62 19.37 2.66 7.36
C PHE A 62 20.31 3.72 7.94
N ARG A 63 19.78 4.65 8.73
CA ARG A 63 20.58 5.66 9.44
C ARG A 63 21.64 5.00 10.34
N LYS A 64 21.28 3.97 11.10
CA LYS A 64 22.23 3.22 11.95
C LYS A 64 23.34 2.57 11.12
N ALA A 65 22.98 1.93 10.01
CA ALA A 65 23.93 1.30 9.10
C ALA A 65 24.81 2.31 8.35
N ASN A 66 24.34 3.56 8.22
CA ASN A 66 25.05 4.66 7.58
C ASN A 66 25.74 5.59 8.60
N SER A 67 26.32 5.00 9.66
CA SER A 67 27.08 5.73 10.70
C SER A 67 26.32 6.86 11.40
N GLY A 68 25.00 6.69 11.52
CA GLY A 68 24.12 7.68 12.15
C GLY A 68 23.73 8.85 11.24
N LEU A 69 24.18 8.85 9.98
CA LEU A 69 23.89 9.89 8.98
C LEU A 69 22.69 9.52 8.12
N LEU A 70 21.85 10.51 7.84
CA LEU A 70 20.70 10.35 6.97
C LEU A 70 20.35 11.70 6.35
N SER A 71 20.36 11.76 5.02
CA SER A 71 19.83 12.90 4.28
C SER A 71 18.33 12.75 4.02
N LEU A 72 17.64 13.87 3.85
CA LEU A 72 16.20 13.88 3.54
C LEU A 72 15.90 13.12 2.25
N GLY A 73 16.74 13.29 1.22
CA GLY A 73 16.59 12.58 -0.04
C GLY A 73 16.77 11.07 0.09
N GLN A 74 17.61 10.59 1.00
CA GLN A 74 17.74 9.16 1.29
C GLN A 74 16.48 8.60 1.95
N ALA A 75 15.91 9.32 2.92
CA ALA A 75 14.68 8.92 3.60
C ALA A 75 13.47 8.86 2.65
N ILE A 76 13.29 9.88 1.80
CA ILE A 76 12.25 9.90 0.77
C ILE A 76 12.41 8.73 -0.19
N LYS A 77 13.63 8.49 -0.69
CA LYS A 77 13.91 7.35 -1.59
C LYS A 77 13.61 6.00 -0.93
N LEU A 78 13.96 5.84 0.36
CA LEU A 78 13.63 4.63 1.10
C LEU A 78 12.12 4.41 1.16
N GLY A 79 11.35 5.42 1.58
CA GLY A 79 9.89 5.34 1.67
C GLY A 79 9.23 5.00 0.34
N VAL A 80 9.59 5.72 -0.73
CA VAL A 80 9.08 5.47 -2.10
C VAL A 80 9.36 4.04 -2.57
N LEU A 81 10.60 3.57 -2.46
CA LEU A 81 10.97 2.26 -2.98
C LEU A 81 10.39 1.12 -2.13
N ILE A 82 10.31 1.26 -0.80
CA ILE A 82 9.68 0.26 0.08
C ILE A 82 8.20 0.13 -0.26
N SER A 83 7.49 1.26 -0.41
CA SER A 83 6.08 1.28 -0.82
C SER A 83 5.87 0.72 -2.22
N LEU A 84 6.78 0.97 -3.17
CA LEU A 84 6.72 0.39 -4.50
C LEU A 84 6.80 -1.14 -4.45
N TYR A 85 7.83 -1.69 -3.79
CA TYR A 85 8.00 -3.14 -3.70
C TYR A 85 6.86 -3.83 -2.95
N SER A 86 6.43 -3.27 -1.83
CA SER A 86 5.29 -3.81 -1.08
C SER A 86 3.96 -3.69 -1.85
N GLY A 87 3.75 -2.60 -2.59
CA GLY A 87 2.58 -2.42 -3.45
C GLY A 87 2.49 -3.45 -4.57
N ILE A 88 3.61 -3.78 -5.21
CA ILE A 88 3.67 -4.85 -6.22
C ILE A 88 3.25 -6.19 -5.60
N ILE A 89 3.78 -6.53 -4.42
CA ILE A 89 3.43 -7.77 -3.72
C ILE A 89 1.95 -7.80 -3.35
N TYR A 90 1.42 -6.68 -2.87
CA TYR A 90 0.00 -6.56 -2.52
C TYR A 90 -0.91 -6.72 -3.73
N ILE A 91 -0.54 -6.18 -4.90
CA ILE A 91 -1.31 -6.38 -6.15
C ILE A 91 -1.30 -7.85 -6.57
N ILE A 92 -0.16 -8.54 -6.46
CA ILE A 92 -0.09 -9.98 -6.75
C ILE A 92 -1.04 -10.75 -5.83
N TRP A 93 -1.08 -10.40 -4.54
CA TRP A 93 -2.06 -10.95 -3.59
C TRP A 93 -3.50 -10.65 -3.99
N LEU A 94 -3.81 -9.40 -4.36
CA LEU A 94 -5.17 -9.01 -4.77
C LEU A 94 -5.64 -9.77 -6.01
N ILE A 95 -4.75 -9.98 -6.98
CA ILE A 95 -5.03 -10.80 -8.16
C ILE A 95 -5.30 -12.25 -7.74
N PHE A 96 -4.49 -12.82 -6.85
CA PHE A 96 -4.69 -14.17 -6.33
C PHE A 96 -6.03 -14.31 -5.59
N LEU A 97 -6.36 -13.34 -4.72
CA LEU A 97 -7.64 -13.27 -4.03
C LEU A 97 -8.80 -13.30 -5.03
N ALA A 98 -8.80 -12.38 -6.00
CA ALA A 98 -9.91 -12.19 -6.93
C ALA A 98 -10.10 -13.31 -7.98
N HIS A 99 -9.06 -14.11 -8.26
CA HIS A 99 -9.12 -15.15 -9.30
C HIS A 99 -9.06 -16.57 -8.76
N VAL A 100 -8.64 -16.76 -7.50
CA VAL A 100 -8.41 -18.10 -6.93
C VAL A 100 -9.20 -18.31 -5.64
N LEU A 101 -9.13 -17.38 -4.69
CA LEU A 101 -9.77 -17.56 -3.38
C LEU A 101 -11.23 -17.14 -3.37
N ASP A 102 -11.55 -16.05 -4.04
CA ASP A 102 -12.89 -15.49 -4.13
C ASP A 102 -13.12 -14.93 -5.53
N THR A 103 -13.70 -15.76 -6.40
CA THR A 103 -14.01 -15.40 -7.78
C THR A 103 -15.16 -14.40 -7.90
N GLU A 104 -15.95 -14.21 -6.83
CA GLU A 104 -17.04 -13.24 -6.77
C GLU A 104 -16.61 -11.92 -6.13
N PHE A 105 -15.35 -11.80 -5.71
CA PHE A 105 -14.80 -10.63 -5.05
C PHE A 105 -15.10 -9.32 -5.79
N ILE A 106 -14.81 -9.27 -7.09
CA ILE A 106 -15.01 -8.06 -7.91
C ILE A 106 -16.50 -7.71 -8.02
N ALA A 107 -17.36 -8.72 -8.20
CA ALA A 107 -18.80 -8.54 -8.28
C ALA A 107 -19.37 -8.02 -6.95
N THR A 108 -18.91 -8.58 -5.84
CA THR A 108 -19.29 -8.14 -4.49
C THR A 108 -18.88 -6.69 -4.23
N ILE A 109 -17.67 -6.30 -4.62
CA ILE A 109 -17.23 -4.89 -4.53
C ILE A 109 -18.10 -3.98 -5.40
N ALA A 110 -18.43 -4.39 -6.62
CA ALA A 110 -19.28 -3.61 -7.52
C ALA A 110 -20.69 -3.41 -6.93
N GLU A 111 -21.29 -4.46 -6.38
CA GLU A 111 -22.62 -4.40 -5.78
C GLU A 111 -22.63 -3.55 -4.49
N ASN A 112 -21.61 -3.71 -3.62
CA ASN A 112 -21.49 -2.87 -2.42
C ASN A 112 -21.36 -1.38 -2.79
N ASN A 113 -20.58 -1.03 -3.83
CA ASN A 113 -20.46 0.34 -4.32
C ASN A 113 -21.77 0.86 -4.91
N ARG A 114 -22.51 0.01 -5.64
CA ARG A 114 -23.82 0.33 -6.20
C ARG A 114 -24.83 0.64 -5.10
N ALA A 115 -24.92 -0.21 -4.08
CA ALA A 115 -25.80 -0.01 -2.93
C ALA A 115 -25.48 1.30 -2.19
N ALA A 116 -24.20 1.57 -1.92
CA ALA A 116 -23.76 2.81 -1.29
C ALA A 116 -24.08 4.06 -2.14
N ALA A 117 -23.93 3.98 -3.46
CA ALA A 117 -24.26 5.09 -4.36
C ALA A 117 -25.77 5.37 -4.44
N GLN A 118 -26.59 4.32 -4.39
CA GLN A 118 -28.05 4.43 -4.31
C GLN A 118 -28.49 5.08 -3.00
N GLU A 119 -27.90 4.66 -1.87
CA GLU A 119 -28.18 5.23 -0.55
C GLU A 119 -27.79 6.71 -0.47
N ALA A 120 -26.64 7.08 -1.07
CA ALA A 120 -26.19 8.48 -1.10
C ALA A 120 -27.12 9.39 -1.92
N GLY A 121 -27.83 8.86 -2.93
CA GLY A 121 -28.80 9.61 -3.73
C GLY A 121 -28.21 10.73 -4.60
N VAL A 122 -26.89 10.77 -4.77
CA VAL A 122 -26.16 11.82 -5.51
C VAL A 122 -25.94 11.50 -7.00
N MET A 123 -26.32 10.29 -7.43
CA MET A 123 -26.13 9.80 -8.80
C MET A 123 -27.46 9.34 -9.41
N THR A 124 -27.60 9.53 -10.72
CA THR A 124 -28.70 8.95 -11.49
C THR A 124 -28.54 7.43 -11.64
N ALA A 125 -29.64 6.71 -11.88
CA ALA A 125 -29.59 5.25 -12.09
C ALA A 125 -28.63 4.85 -13.23
N ALA A 126 -28.64 5.60 -14.34
CA ALA A 126 -27.74 5.34 -15.46
C ALA A 126 -26.26 5.49 -15.10
N GLN A 127 -25.91 6.47 -14.25
CA GLN A 127 -24.53 6.66 -13.78
C GLN A 127 -24.10 5.53 -12.84
N ILE A 128 -25.00 5.06 -11.98
CA ILE A 128 -24.75 3.96 -11.07
C ILE A 128 -24.51 2.66 -11.84
N ASP A 129 -25.34 2.37 -12.85
CA ASP A 129 -25.19 1.18 -13.70
C ASP A 129 -23.89 1.24 -14.51
N GLN A 130 -23.54 2.42 -15.04
CA GLN A 130 -22.26 2.62 -15.72
C GLN A 130 -21.06 2.38 -14.79
N GLN A 131 -21.12 2.82 -13.53
CA GLN A 131 -20.06 2.58 -12.54
C GLN A 131 -19.94 1.09 -12.18
N TYR A 132 -21.08 0.39 -12.06
CA TYR A 132 -21.13 -1.04 -11.82
C TYR A 132 -20.45 -1.81 -12.97
N GLU A 133 -20.89 -1.59 -14.22
CA GLU A 133 -20.29 -2.22 -15.40
C GLU A 133 -18.81 -1.85 -15.54
N GLY A 134 -18.47 -0.60 -15.21
CA GLY A 134 -17.10 -0.13 -15.17
C GLY A 134 -16.24 -0.94 -14.20
N THR A 135 -16.75 -1.19 -12.99
CA THR A 135 -16.06 -1.99 -11.98
C THR A 135 -15.87 -3.42 -12.46
N ILE A 136 -16.91 -4.07 -12.99
CA ILE A 136 -16.86 -5.45 -13.47
C ILE A 136 -15.84 -5.61 -14.61
N ASN A 137 -15.91 -4.75 -15.63
CA ASN A 137 -15.12 -4.91 -16.86
C ASN A 137 -13.70 -4.35 -16.75
N TYR A 138 -13.49 -3.37 -15.86
CA TYR A 138 -12.28 -2.56 -15.83
C TYR A 138 -11.62 -2.52 -14.43
N PHE A 139 -11.93 -3.47 -13.54
CA PHE A 139 -11.32 -3.56 -12.20
C PHE A 139 -9.79 -3.53 -12.24
N TRP A 140 -9.17 -4.10 -13.28
CA TRP A 140 -7.72 -4.15 -13.45
C TRP A 140 -7.05 -2.77 -13.51
N PHE A 141 -7.79 -1.70 -13.86
CA PHE A 141 -7.27 -0.32 -13.76
C PHE A 141 -7.02 0.12 -12.32
N SER A 142 -7.62 -0.55 -11.33
CA SER A 142 -7.34 -0.28 -9.92
C SER A 142 -5.89 -0.60 -9.55
N TYR A 143 -5.24 -1.58 -10.19
CA TYR A 143 -3.89 -2.02 -9.84
C TYR A 143 -2.83 -0.91 -9.99
N PRO A 144 -2.68 -0.22 -11.15
CA PRO A 144 -1.76 0.90 -11.26
C PRO A 144 -2.14 2.07 -10.33
N VAL A 145 -3.43 2.30 -10.10
CA VAL A 145 -3.90 3.35 -9.17
C VAL A 145 -3.49 3.04 -7.73
N ILE A 146 -3.69 1.81 -7.27
CA ILE A 146 -3.24 1.32 -5.96
C ILE A 146 -1.73 1.53 -5.81
N LEU A 147 -0.95 1.20 -6.84
CA LEU A 147 0.50 1.36 -6.82
C LEU A 147 0.91 2.83 -6.68
N ILE A 148 0.28 3.73 -7.45
CA ILE A 148 0.52 5.18 -7.37
C ILE A 148 0.22 5.68 -5.96
N ILE A 149 -0.95 5.36 -5.42
CA ILE A 149 -1.37 5.80 -4.09
C ILE A 149 -0.43 5.26 -3.01
N ASN A 150 -0.02 3.99 -3.10
CA ASN A 150 0.94 3.42 -2.15
C ASN A 150 2.30 4.14 -2.21
N VAL A 151 2.81 4.44 -3.41
CA VAL A 151 4.05 5.22 -3.57
C VAL A 151 3.92 6.62 -3.00
N LEU A 152 2.78 7.29 -3.18
CA LEU A 152 2.52 8.62 -2.59
C LEU A 152 2.49 8.55 -1.06
N ILE A 153 1.87 7.53 -0.49
CA ILE A 153 1.90 7.28 0.97
C ILE A 153 3.36 7.08 1.43
N GLY A 154 4.13 6.25 0.72
CA GLY A 154 5.56 6.02 0.99
C GLY A 154 6.40 7.30 0.91
N LEU A 155 6.09 8.18 -0.03
CA LEU A 155 6.72 9.50 -0.15
C LEU A 155 6.45 10.35 1.10
N VAL A 156 5.19 10.43 1.54
CA VAL A 156 4.80 11.20 2.73
C VAL A 156 5.48 10.63 3.99
N ILE A 157 5.46 9.31 4.17
CA ILE A 157 6.11 8.67 5.31
C ILE A 157 7.63 8.88 5.26
N GLY A 158 8.24 8.74 4.07
CA GLY A 158 9.66 9.00 3.86
C GLY A 158 10.06 10.45 4.16
N LEU A 159 9.21 11.41 3.81
CA LEU A 159 9.38 12.82 4.17
C LEU A 159 9.33 13.01 5.69
N ILE A 160 8.31 12.49 6.35
CA ILE A 160 8.13 12.59 7.81
C ILE A 160 9.31 11.93 8.54
N GLY A 161 9.65 10.68 8.19
CA GLY A 161 10.78 9.97 8.77
C GLY A 161 12.11 10.65 8.48
N GLY A 162 12.25 11.26 7.31
CA GLY A 162 13.38 12.09 6.96
C GLY A 162 13.50 13.31 7.86
N LEU A 163 12.40 14.03 8.12
CA LEU A 163 12.39 15.19 9.03
C LEU A 163 12.69 14.82 10.48
N ILE A 164 12.17 13.68 10.95
CA ILE A 164 12.39 13.19 12.32
C ILE A 164 13.82 12.71 12.53
N PHE A 165 14.37 11.95 11.58
CA PHE A 165 15.67 11.28 11.74
C PHE A 165 16.83 11.97 11.03
N LYS A 166 16.62 13.12 10.39
CA LYS A 166 17.65 13.86 9.67
C LYS A 166 18.87 14.08 10.58
N LYS A 167 20.03 13.68 10.08
CA LYS A 167 21.32 14.06 10.66
C LYS A 167 22.31 14.24 9.51
N SER A 168 22.62 15.49 9.21
CA SER A 168 23.72 15.85 8.32
C SER A 168 25.02 15.96 9.11
N GLN A 169 26.15 15.74 8.44
CA GLN A 169 27.43 16.26 8.91
C GLN A 169 27.41 17.79 8.88
#